data_AF-A0A4Q8K5K9-F1
#
_entry.id   AF-A0A4Q8K5K9-F1
#
_cell.length_a   1.000
_cell.length_b   1.000
_cell.length_c   1.000
_cell.angle_alpha   90.00
_cell.angle_beta   90.00
_cell.angle_gamma   90.00
#
_symmetry.space_group_name_H-M   'P 1'
#
loop_
_entity.id
_entity.type
_entity.pdbx_description
1 polymer ?
#
loop_
_entity_poly.entity_id
_entity_poly.type
_entity_poly.pdbx_seq_one_letter_code
_entity_poly.pdbx_strand_id
1 'polypeptide(L)'
;MQLQLVITCFTALVVTVASQMTGESTYACSEGCYPDVCQTVKCGLREGECTNGTVREGAGICGCCNNCIETLCEGECCDPLPGYGVPTPVKYCDYGLTCDCERKVCVPCPTCVPQG
;
A
#
# COMPACT_ATOMS: atom_id res chain seq x y z
N MET A 1 -54.79 31.15 -4.56
CA MET A 1 -54.43 29.77 -4.15
C MET A 1 -53.12 29.45 -4.85
N GLN A 2 -51.99 29.57 -4.15
CA GLN A 2 -51.19 28.43 -3.62
C GLN A 2 -50.51 27.64 -4.77
N LEU A 3 -49.22 27.31 -4.78
CA LEU A 3 -48.16 27.26 -3.78
C LEU A 3 -46.81 27.15 -4.52
N GLN A 4 -45.74 27.67 -3.92
CA GLN A 4 -44.34 27.49 -4.34
C GLN A 4 -43.93 26.01 -4.43
N LEU A 5 -42.87 25.68 -5.17
CA LEU A 5 -41.72 24.88 -4.68
C LEU A 5 -40.68 24.74 -5.81
N VAL A 6 -39.61 25.54 -5.81
CA VAL A 6 -38.25 25.22 -5.26
C VAL A 6 -37.42 24.37 -6.23
N ILE A 7 -36.47 25.09 -6.83
CA ILE A 7 -35.27 24.62 -7.53
C ILE A 7 -34.53 23.61 -6.64
N THR A 8 -34.30 22.40 -7.13
CA THR A 8 -33.30 21.50 -6.56
C THR A 8 -32.24 21.19 -7.60
N CYS A 9 -31.14 21.94 -7.49
CA CYS A 9 -29.86 21.64 -8.11
C CYS A 9 -29.44 20.22 -7.72
N PHE A 10 -29.45 19.29 -8.67
CA PHE A 10 -28.70 18.05 -8.54
C PHE A 10 -27.22 18.36 -8.78
N THR A 11 -26.58 18.98 -7.80
CA THR A 11 -25.12 18.91 -7.68
C THR A 11 -24.79 17.46 -7.39
N ALA A 12 -24.39 16.72 -8.42
CA ALA A 12 -23.76 15.43 -8.29
C ALA A 12 -22.47 15.63 -7.49
N LEU A 13 -22.57 15.50 -6.16
CA LEU A 13 -21.45 15.31 -5.28
C LEU A 13 -20.86 13.95 -5.63
N VAL A 14 -19.87 13.95 -6.52
CA VAL A 14 -18.95 12.83 -6.68
C VAL A 14 -18.16 12.79 -5.38
N VAL A 15 -18.65 12.00 -4.42
CA VAL A 15 -17.89 11.67 -3.23
C VAL A 15 -16.74 10.79 -3.71
N THR A 16 -15.58 11.39 -3.96
CA THR A 16 -14.33 10.64 -4.07
C THR A 16 -14.12 9.99 -2.72
N VAL A 17 -14.46 8.71 -2.62
CA VAL A 17 -14.08 7.90 -1.46
C VAL A 17 -12.56 7.83 -1.55
N ALA A 18 -11.87 8.70 -0.80
CA ALA A 18 -10.47 8.46 -0.50
C ALA A 18 -10.49 7.15 0.29
N SER A 19 -10.15 6.04 -0.39
CA SER A 19 -9.92 4.77 0.26
C SER A 19 -8.70 4.99 1.15
N GLN A 20 -8.97 5.41 2.39
CA GLN A 20 -7.98 5.38 3.44
C GLN A 20 -7.81 3.90 3.72
N MET A 21 -6.94 3.24 2.95
CA MET A 21 -6.58 1.85 3.21
C MET A 21 -5.92 1.86 4.59
N THR A 22 -6.73 1.57 5.61
CA THR A 22 -6.25 1.16 6.92
C THR A 22 -5.60 -0.20 6.70
N GLY A 23 -4.38 -0.20 6.17
CA GLY A 23 -3.56 -1.39 6.12
C GLY A 23 -3.34 -1.82 7.56
N GLU A 24 -4.07 -2.85 8.01
CA GLU A 24 -3.56 -3.64 9.11
C GLU A 24 -2.15 -4.06 8.73
N SER A 25 -1.21 -4.03 9.68
CA SER A 25 0.17 -4.47 9.44
C SER A 25 0.15 -5.98 9.21
N THR A 26 -0.20 -6.41 8.01
CA THR A 26 -0.64 -7.79 7.76
C THR A 26 0.49 -8.80 7.72
N TYR A 27 1.76 -8.41 7.77
CA TYR A 27 2.93 -9.21 8.16
C TYR A 27 4.18 -8.38 7.89
N ALA A 28 5.02 -8.15 8.89
CA ALA A 28 6.31 -7.51 8.64
C ALA A 28 7.38 -8.01 9.60
N CYS A 29 8.55 -8.22 9.04
CA CYS A 29 9.73 -8.76 9.69
C CYS A 29 10.40 -7.83 10.70
N SER A 30 9.69 -6.78 11.13
CA SER A 30 10.17 -5.80 12.10
C SER A 30 9.45 -6.04 13.44
N GLU A 31 10.23 -6.19 14.50
CA GLU A 31 9.72 -6.30 15.89
C GLU A 31 8.92 -5.07 16.33
N GLY A 32 9.03 -3.95 15.61
CA GLY A 32 8.33 -2.68 15.88
C GLY A 32 6.97 -2.54 15.22
N CYS A 33 6.41 -3.59 14.61
CA CYS A 33 5.09 -3.54 14.02
C CYS A 33 4.02 -3.92 15.05
N TYR A 34 3.15 -2.96 15.36
CA TYR A 34 2.04 -3.11 16.31
C TYR A 34 0.76 -2.54 15.67
N PRO A 35 -0.43 -2.92 16.19
CA PRO A 35 -1.69 -2.32 15.74
C PRO A 35 -1.59 -0.79 15.78
N ASP A 36 -2.06 -0.11 14.74
CA ASP A 36 -2.01 1.36 14.59
C ASP A 36 -0.65 2.00 14.25
N VAL A 37 0.44 1.23 14.10
CA VAL A 37 1.74 1.80 13.72
C VAL A 37 1.66 2.65 12.45
N CYS A 38 0.85 2.24 11.47
CA CYS A 38 0.66 2.96 10.21
C CYS A 38 0.02 4.36 10.37
N GLN A 39 -0.67 4.63 11.49
CA GLN A 39 -1.23 5.97 11.75
C GLN A 39 -0.16 7.02 12.06
N THR A 40 1.04 6.57 12.46
CA THR A 40 2.14 7.45 12.91
C THR A 40 3.31 7.50 11.93
N VAL A 41 3.42 6.51 11.05
CA VAL A 41 4.47 6.41 10.05
C VAL A 41 4.27 7.49 8.98
N LYS A 42 5.36 8.16 8.61
CA LYS A 42 5.39 9.11 7.48
C LYS A 42 6.02 8.44 6.27
N CYS A 43 5.26 8.29 5.20
CA CYS A 43 5.74 7.71 3.94
C CYS A 43 6.32 8.79 3.02
N GLY A 44 7.46 8.47 2.40
CA GLY A 44 8.20 9.39 1.52
C GLY A 44 7.71 9.43 0.07
N LEU A 45 7.13 8.35 -0.46
CA LEU A 45 6.81 8.21 -1.88
C LEU A 45 5.59 9.05 -2.24
N ARG A 46 5.77 10.02 -3.14
CA ARG A 46 4.68 10.84 -3.68
C ARG A 46 4.26 10.35 -5.06
N GLU A 47 3.07 10.78 -5.46
CA GLU A 47 2.54 10.52 -6.79
C GLU A 47 3.51 11.01 -7.87
N GLY A 48 3.81 10.16 -8.86
CA GLY A 48 4.70 10.47 -9.96
C GLY A 48 6.20 10.37 -9.66
N GLU A 49 6.63 10.09 -8.43
CA GLU A 49 8.06 9.99 -8.09
C GLU A 49 8.67 8.62 -8.44
N CYS A 50 7.85 7.57 -8.52
CA CYS A 50 8.32 6.25 -8.95
C CYS A 50 8.60 6.26 -10.45
N THR A 51 9.88 6.35 -10.80
CA THR A 51 10.35 6.33 -12.19
C THR A 51 11.14 5.04 -12.43
N ASN A 52 10.76 4.29 -13.47
CA ASN A 52 11.35 2.98 -13.82
C ASN A 52 11.09 1.84 -12.82
N GLY A 53 9.94 1.87 -12.14
CA GLY A 53 9.49 0.79 -11.28
C GLY A 53 7.97 0.75 -11.21
N THR A 54 7.45 -0.11 -10.34
CA THR A 54 6.01 -0.20 -10.06
C THR A 54 5.75 0.28 -8.64
N VAL A 55 4.74 1.12 -8.44
CA VAL A 55 4.29 1.45 -7.08
C VAL A 55 3.62 0.21 -6.50
N ARG A 56 4.19 -0.34 -5.42
CA ARG A 56 3.62 -1.47 -4.67
C ARG A 56 3.12 -1.00 -3.33
N GLU A 57 1.82 -1.17 -3.12
CA GLU A 57 1.18 -0.93 -1.84
C GLU A 57 1.65 -1.95 -0.80
N GLY A 58 1.89 -1.49 0.42
CA GLY A 58 2.35 -2.35 1.52
C GLY A 58 3.75 -2.94 1.35
N ALA A 59 4.55 -2.47 0.38
CA ALA A 59 5.94 -2.89 0.24
C ALA A 59 6.90 -2.19 1.21
N GLY A 60 6.43 -1.28 2.07
CA GLY A 60 7.23 -0.63 3.11
C GLY A 60 7.17 -1.34 4.46
N ILE A 61 7.85 -0.77 5.48
CA ILE A 61 7.78 -1.33 6.84
C ILE A 61 6.33 -1.56 7.26
N CYS A 62 6.08 -2.65 8.00
CA CYS A 62 4.77 -2.95 8.58
C CYS A 62 3.62 -2.93 7.57
N GLY A 63 3.90 -3.00 6.26
CA GLY A 63 2.90 -2.79 5.21
C GLY A 63 2.31 -1.38 5.16
N CYS A 64 2.87 -0.40 5.86
CA CYS A 64 2.27 0.93 6.02
C CYS A 64 2.51 1.87 4.84
N CYS A 65 3.63 1.70 4.14
CA CYS A 65 4.03 2.60 3.06
C CYS A 65 4.08 1.87 1.73
N ASN A 66 3.79 2.63 0.68
CA ASN A 66 4.05 2.21 -0.68
C ASN A 66 5.55 2.38 -0.97
N ASN A 67 6.13 1.53 -1.80
CA ASN A 67 7.48 1.73 -2.35
C ASN A 67 7.41 1.67 -3.88
N CYS A 68 8.33 2.36 -4.53
CA CYS A 68 8.64 2.07 -5.92
C CYS A 68 9.49 0.80 -5.95
N ILE A 69 9.05 -0.23 -6.66
CA ILE A 69 9.72 -1.54 -6.65
C ILE A 69 10.16 -2.03 -8.02
N GLU A 70 11.23 -2.83 -8.00
CA GLU A 70 11.55 -3.83 -9.01
C GLU A 70 10.98 -5.17 -8.52
N THR A 71 10.09 -5.76 -9.32
CA THR A 71 9.31 -6.93 -8.91
C THR A 71 10.15 -8.21 -8.83
N LEU A 72 9.93 -8.99 -7.77
CA LEU A 72 10.49 -10.32 -7.56
C LEU A 72 9.40 -11.39 -7.59
N CYS A 73 9.71 -12.52 -8.24
CA CYS A 73 8.88 -13.70 -8.35
C CYS A 73 8.99 -14.60 -7.12
N GLU A 74 8.08 -15.58 -7.01
CA GLU A 74 8.13 -16.60 -5.97
C GLU A 74 9.48 -17.33 -5.95
N GLY A 75 10.05 -17.51 -4.75
CA GLY A 75 11.33 -18.16 -4.52
C GLY A 75 12.55 -17.27 -4.73
N GLU A 76 12.40 -16.06 -5.29
CA GLU A 76 13.52 -15.12 -5.40
C GLU A 76 13.89 -14.49 -4.06
N CYS A 77 15.18 -14.18 -3.87
CA CYS A 77 15.68 -13.56 -2.66
C CYS A 77 15.17 -12.13 -2.53
N CYS A 78 14.62 -11.79 -1.36
CA CYS A 78 14.04 -10.49 -1.05
C CYS A 78 14.71 -9.85 0.17
N ASP A 79 14.64 -8.53 0.25
CA ASP A 79 14.93 -7.79 1.48
C ASP A 79 13.64 -7.67 2.30
N PRO A 80 13.57 -8.20 3.53
CA PRO A 80 12.39 -8.06 4.38
C PRO A 80 12.15 -6.63 4.87
N LEU A 81 13.12 -5.72 4.72
CA LEU A 81 13.03 -4.31 5.14
C LEU A 81 13.46 -3.35 4.01
N PRO A 82 12.71 -3.31 2.88
CA PRO A 82 13.13 -2.60 1.68
C PRO A 82 13.04 -1.05 1.77
N GLY A 83 12.57 -0.50 2.91
CA GLY A 83 12.45 0.95 3.15
C GLY A 83 11.00 1.46 3.28
N TYR A 84 10.81 2.78 3.25
CA TYR A 84 9.56 3.47 3.65
C TYR A 84 9.25 4.62 2.69
N GLY A 85 8.47 4.39 1.63
CA GLY A 85 8.23 5.43 0.65
C GLY A 85 9.46 5.75 -0.19
N VAL A 86 10.19 4.73 -0.64
CA VAL A 86 11.39 4.89 -1.46
C VAL A 86 10.96 5.21 -2.90
N PRO A 87 11.39 6.35 -3.48
CA PRO A 87 11.05 6.74 -4.86
C PRO A 87 11.90 6.02 -5.91
N THR A 88 13.12 5.62 -5.55
CA THR A 88 13.97 4.78 -6.39
C THR A 88 13.53 3.32 -6.28
N PRO A 89 13.44 2.57 -7.41
CA PRO A 89 13.06 1.16 -7.36
C PRO A 89 13.93 0.34 -6.40
N VAL A 90 13.28 -0.32 -5.44
CA VAL A 90 13.89 -1.33 -4.56
C VAL A 90 13.34 -2.71 -4.89
N LYS A 91 14.15 -3.76 -4.79
CA LYS A 91 13.69 -5.12 -5.08
C LYS A 91 12.67 -5.58 -4.02
N TYR A 92 11.49 -6.00 -4.46
CA TYR A 92 10.46 -6.52 -3.56
C TYR A 92 9.52 -7.51 -4.25
N CYS A 93 8.85 -8.35 -3.45
CA CYS A 93 7.97 -9.39 -3.94
C CYS A 93 6.73 -8.83 -4.66
N ASP A 94 6.29 -9.55 -5.68
CA ASP A 94 5.10 -9.20 -6.47
C ASP A 94 3.78 -9.28 -5.65
N TYR A 95 2.68 -8.84 -6.27
CA TYR A 95 1.34 -9.03 -5.74
C TYR A 95 1.03 -10.51 -5.46
N GLY A 96 0.34 -10.76 -4.35
CA GLY A 96 0.07 -12.11 -3.88
C GLY A 96 1.27 -12.82 -3.25
N LEU A 97 2.43 -12.16 -3.14
CA LEU A 97 3.62 -12.64 -2.43
C LEU A 97 3.99 -11.72 -1.26
N THR A 98 4.76 -12.26 -0.31
CA THR A 98 5.42 -11.51 0.76
C THR A 98 6.84 -12.03 0.98
N CYS A 99 7.71 -11.23 1.59
CA CYS A 99 9.06 -11.66 1.93
C CYS A 99 9.05 -12.45 3.24
N ASP A 100 9.47 -13.72 3.20
CA ASP A 100 9.65 -14.52 4.42
C ASP A 100 10.79 -13.94 5.27
N CYS A 101 10.52 -13.66 6.55
CA CYS A 101 11.44 -12.95 7.43
C CYS A 101 12.71 -13.72 7.77
N GLU A 102 12.63 -15.06 7.77
CA GLU A 102 13.75 -15.93 8.14
C GLU A 102 14.49 -16.38 6.89
N ARG A 103 13.74 -16.87 5.90
CA ARG A 103 14.26 -17.46 4.66
C ARG A 103 14.67 -16.39 3.65
N LYS A 104 14.15 -15.17 3.77
CA LYS A 104 14.43 -14.03 2.88
C LYS A 104 14.16 -14.34 1.42
N VAL A 105 13.06 -15.04 1.18
CA VAL A 105 12.57 -15.38 -0.15
C VAL A 105 11.10 -15.00 -0.29
N CYS A 106 10.68 -14.66 -1.50
CA CYS A 106 9.27 -14.37 -1.78
C CYS A 106 8.44 -15.65 -1.68
N VAL A 107 7.42 -15.63 -0.83
CA VAL A 107 6.49 -16.74 -0.60
C VAL A 107 5.05 -16.29 -0.81
N PRO A 108 4.12 -17.21 -1.14
CA PRO A 108 2.71 -16.88 -1.29
C PRO A 108 2.13 -16.16 -0.06
N CYS A 109 1.41 -15.07 -0.31
CA CYS A 109 0.66 -14.32 0.69
C CYS A 109 -0.82 -14.17 0.25
N PRO A 110 -1.69 -15.11 0.66
CA PRO A 110 -3.11 -15.09 0.29
C PRO A 110 -3.87 -13.85 0.77
N THR A 111 -3.38 -13.21 1.84
CA THR A 111 -3.96 -12.01 2.43
C THR A 111 -3.40 -10.70 1.85
N CYS A 112 -2.35 -10.76 1.02
CA CYS A 112 -1.70 -9.59 0.40
C CYS A 112 -2.26 -9.22 -0.98
N VAL A 113 -3.40 -9.81 -1.36
CA VAL A 113 -4.09 -9.54 -2.63
C VAL A 113 -4.98 -8.31 -2.44
N PRO A 114 -4.83 -7.25 -3.26
CA PRO A 114 -5.74 -6.11 -3.21
C PRO A 114 -7.16 -6.59 -3.47
N GLN A 115 -8.11 -6.29 -2.56
CA GLN A 115 -9.52 -6.50 -2.85
C GLN A 115 -9.94 -5.44 -3.87
N GLY A 116 -10.11 -5.88 -5.12
CA GLY A 116 -10.55 -5.04 -6.24
C GLY A 116 -11.97 -4.52 -6.09
#